data_AF-A0A659ULA3-F1
#
_entry.id   AF-A0A659ULA3-F1
#
_cell.length_a   1.000
_cell.length_b   1.000
_cell.length_c   1.000
_cell.angle_alpha   90.00
_cell.angle_beta   90.00
_cell.angle_gamma   90.00
#
_symmetry.space_group_name_H-M   'P 1'
#
loop_
_entity.id
_entity.type
_entity.pdbx_description
1 polymer ?
#
loop_
_entity_poly.entity_id
_entity_poly.type
_entity_poly.pdbx_seq_one_letter_code
_entity_poly.pdbx_strand_id
1 'polypeptide(L)'
;MQFAGIDASDIAAMEIELAALSLDFLNAAEHLGPWGLELVAARGYLNRLMDNAPVVRYLARNFPATLSEFQKMIDPASLSLATTLTLSAPPRQR
;
A
#
# COMPACT_ATOMS: atom_id res chain seq x y z
N MET A 1 -28.24 26.99 -7.62
CA MET A 1 -26.87 26.98 -8.17
C MET A 1 -26.92 26.15 -9.45
N GLN A 2 -26.95 26.79 -10.61
CA GLN A 2 -27.03 26.09 -11.89
C GLN A 2 -25.64 26.12 -12.52
N PHE A 3 -24.97 24.97 -12.57
CA PHE A 3 -23.73 24.81 -13.31
C PHE A 3 -24.10 24.83 -14.79
N ALA A 4 -23.62 25.83 -15.53
CA ALA A 4 -23.97 25.99 -16.94
C ALA A 4 -23.53 24.75 -17.74
N GLY A 5 -24.50 23.97 -18.22
CA GLY A 5 -24.27 22.78 -19.07
C GLY A 5 -24.28 21.43 -18.35
N ILE A 6 -24.64 21.35 -17.07
CA ILE A 6 -24.84 20.10 -16.34
C ILE A 6 -26.31 20.05 -15.89
N ASP A 7 -27.07 19.08 -16.38
CA ASP A 7 -28.46 18.89 -16.00
C ASP A 7 -28.57 18.23 -14.62
N ALA A 8 -29.72 18.35 -13.97
CA ALA A 8 -29.94 17.74 -12.66
C ALA A 8 -29.77 16.21 -12.66
N SER A 9 -30.02 15.57 -13.81
CA SER A 9 -29.74 14.15 -14.03
C SER A 9 -28.26 13.81 -13.99
N ASP A 10 -27.41 14.71 -14.51
CA ASP A 10 -25.97 14.50 -14.58
C ASP A 10 -25.34 14.64 -13.19
N ILE A 11 -25.84 15.58 -12.39
CA ILE A 11 -25.45 15.73 -10.97
C ILE A 11 -25.86 14.47 -10.19
N ALA A 12 -27.07 13.97 -10.38
CA ALA A 12 -27.53 12.75 -9.71
C ALA A 12 -26.69 11.52 -10.12
N ALA A 13 -26.30 11.41 -11.39
CA ALA A 13 -25.39 10.36 -11.86
C ALA A 13 -24.01 10.48 -11.20
N MET A 14 -23.44 11.69 -11.15
CA MET A 14 -22.16 11.95 -10.48
C MET A 14 -22.21 11.62 -8.98
N GLU A 15 -23.31 11.91 -8.29
CA GLU A 15 -23.47 11.58 -6.87
C GLU A 15 -23.46 10.06 -6.63
N ILE A 16 -24.10 9.29 -7.53
CA ILE A 16 -24.09 7.81 -7.48
C ILE A 16 -22.68 7.27 -7.72
N GLU A 17 -21.97 7.79 -8.73
CA GLU A 17 -20.60 7.39 -9.04
C GLU A 17 -19.64 7.70 -7.89
N LEU A 18 -19.77 8.89 -7.28
CA LEU A 18 -18.96 9.28 -6.13
C LEU A 18 -19.25 8.41 -4.91
N ALA A 19 -20.52 8.05 -4.68
CA ALA A 19 -20.90 7.16 -3.59
C ALA A 19 -20.27 5.76 -3.76
N ALA A 20 -20.28 5.22 -4.98
CA ALA A 20 -19.63 3.95 -5.30
C ALA A 20 -18.11 4.02 -5.07
N LEU A 21 -17.46 5.07 -5.57
CA LEU A 21 -16.01 5.27 -5.38
C LEU A 21 -15.64 5.43 -3.90
N SER A 22 -16.45 6.15 -3.13
CA SER A 22 -16.26 6.34 -1.69
C SER A 22 -16.34 5.00 -0.94
N LEU A 23 -17.29 4.14 -1.31
CA LEU A 23 -17.41 2.81 -0.73
C LEU A 23 -16.19 1.94 -1.06
N ASP A 24 -15.74 1.94 -2.31
CA ASP A 24 -14.54 1.20 -2.72
C ASP A 24 -13.29 1.69 -1.97
N PHE A 25 -13.16 3.00 -1.79
CA PHE A 25 -12.08 3.59 -1.01
C PHE A 25 -12.13 3.15 0.45
N LEU A 26 -13.31 3.17 1.08
CA LEU A 26 -13.47 2.75 2.48
C LEU A 26 -13.18 1.26 2.66
N ASN A 27 -13.66 0.41 1.74
CA ASN A 27 -13.34 -1.02 1.73
C ASN A 27 -11.83 -1.24 1.61
N ALA A 28 -11.16 -0.53 0.70
CA ALA A 28 -9.70 -0.61 0.56
C ALA A 28 -8.97 -0.12 1.82
N ALA A 29 -9.45 0.96 2.45
CA ALA A 29 -8.88 1.53 3.66
C ALA A 29 -9.08 0.62 4.89
N GLU A 30 -10.21 -0.09 4.98
CA GLU A 30 -10.48 -1.06 6.05
C GLU A 30 -9.47 -2.21 6.02
N HIS A 31 -9.11 -2.70 4.83
CA HIS A 31 -8.11 -3.76 4.67
C HIS A 31 -6.67 -3.27 4.84
N LEU A 32 -6.41 -1.96 4.71
CA LEU A 32 -5.08 -1.38 4.87
C LEU A 32 -4.52 -1.54 6.28
N GLY A 33 -5.36 -1.46 7.31
CA GLY A 33 -4.94 -1.58 8.71
C GLY A 33 -4.43 -2.99 9.08
N PRO A 34 -5.25 -4.04 8.91
CA PRO A 34 -4.87 -5.42 9.20
C PRO A 34 -3.68 -5.90 8.35
N TRP A 35 -3.70 -5.63 7.04
CA TRP A 35 -2.60 -6.02 6.15
C TRP A 35 -1.33 -5.23 6.44
N GLY A 36 -1.45 -3.96 6.86
CA GLY A 36 -0.31 -3.16 7.28
C GLY A 36 0.47 -3.80 8.42
N LEU A 37 -0.22 -4.28 9.46
CA LEU A 37 0.44 -4.91 10.61
C LEU A 37 1.06 -6.27 10.26
N GLU A 38 0.33 -7.11 9.52
CA GLU A 38 0.81 -8.43 9.10
C GLU A 38 2.04 -8.30 8.18
N LEU A 39 2.04 -7.35 7.25
CA LEU A 39 3.17 -7.10 6.35
C LEU A 39 4.38 -6.55 7.11
N VAL A 40 4.18 -5.67 8.09
CA VAL A 40 5.26 -5.19 8.97
C VAL A 40 5.86 -6.34 9.78
N ALA A 41 5.02 -7.22 10.33
CA ALA A 41 5.46 -8.39 11.08
C ALA A 41 6.23 -9.38 10.18
N ALA A 42 5.70 -9.69 8.99
CA ALA A 42 6.34 -10.55 7.99
C ALA A 42 7.69 -9.98 7.56
N ARG A 43 7.79 -8.67 7.30
CA ARG A 43 9.05 -8.00 6.98
C ARG A 43 10.05 -8.04 8.14
N GLY A 44 9.58 -7.85 9.38
CA GLY A 44 10.40 -8.00 10.58
C GLY A 44 10.97 -9.41 10.73
N TYR A 45 10.17 -10.44 10.43
CA TYR A 45 10.62 -11.83 10.42
C TYR A 45 11.66 -12.09 9.32
N LEU A 46 11.40 -11.62 8.09
CA LEU A 46 12.34 -11.75 6.97
C LEU A 46 13.67 -11.06 7.26
N ASN A 47 13.68 -9.89 7.91
CA ASN A 47 14.91 -9.24 8.36
C ASN A 47 15.72 -10.14 9.29
N ARG A 48 15.09 -10.70 10.33
CA ARG A 48 15.76 -11.62 11.26
C ARG A 48 16.27 -12.89 10.57
N LEU A 49 15.53 -13.40 9.59
CA LEU A 49 15.94 -14.55 8.80
C LEU A 49 17.20 -14.25 7.97
N MET A 50 17.26 -13.05 7.39
CA MET A 50 18.37 -12.58 6.57
C MET A 50 19.59 -12.12 7.38
N ASP A 51 19.43 -11.82 8.68
CA ASP A 51 20.55 -11.59 9.60
C ASP A 51 21.29 -12.90 9.99
N ASN A 52 20.69 -14.07 9.71
CA ASN A 52 21.29 -15.35 10.03
C ASN A 52 22.25 -15.83 8.92
N ALA A 53 23.55 -15.63 9.13
CA ALA A 53 24.59 -15.98 8.15
C ALA A 53 24.55 -17.45 7.66
N PRO A 54 24.31 -18.47 8.51
CA PRO A 54 24.08 -19.85 8.05
C PRO A 54 22.92 -19.98 7.06
N VAL A 55 21.78 -19.35 7.34
CA VAL A 55 20.59 -19.39 6.47
C VAL A 55 20.87 -18.68 5.15
N VAL A 56 21.48 -17.50 5.18
CA VAL A 56 21.85 -16.76 3.97
C VAL A 56 22.81 -17.58 3.11
N ARG A 57 23.80 -18.24 3.73
CA ARG A 57 24.75 -19.11 3.01
C ARG A 57 24.07 -20.34 2.41
N TYR A 58 23.07 -20.90 3.08
CA TYR A 58 22.26 -22.00 2.54
C TYR A 58 21.41 -21.53 1.35
N LEU A 59 20.74 -20.39 1.47
CA LEU A 59 19.93 -19.80 0.40
C LEU A 59 20.78 -19.40 -0.81
N ALA A 60 21.98 -18.84 -0.60
CA ALA A 60 22.89 -18.49 -1.68
C ALA A 60 23.35 -19.71 -2.51
N ARG A 61 23.43 -20.88 -1.87
CA ARG A 61 23.88 -22.13 -2.51
C ARG A 61 22.74 -22.86 -3.22
N ASN A 62 21.55 -22.90 -2.63
CA ASN A 62 20.44 -23.73 -3.12
C ASN A 62 19.38 -22.91 -3.87
N PHE A 63 19.17 -21.64 -3.51
CA PHE A 63 18.09 -20.79 -4.00
C PHE A 63 18.53 -19.32 -4.20
N PRO A 64 19.53 -19.06 -5.07
CA PRO A 64 20.09 -17.71 -5.24
C PRO A 64 19.08 -16.69 -5.77
N ALA A 65 18.12 -17.12 -6.61
CA ALA A 65 17.05 -16.25 -7.11
C ALA A 65 16.13 -15.77 -5.97
N THR A 66 15.71 -16.68 -5.08
CA THR A 66 14.88 -16.37 -3.92
C THR A 66 15.59 -15.43 -2.95
N LEU A 67 16.90 -15.65 -2.74
CA LEU A 67 17.72 -14.76 -1.92
C LEU A 67 17.74 -13.33 -2.47
N SER A 68 17.88 -13.15 -3.78
CA SER A 68 17.85 -11.84 -4.44
C SER A 68 16.50 -11.15 -4.22
N GLU A 69 15.39 -11.88 -4.36
CA GLU A 69 14.06 -11.32 -4.09
C GLU A 69 13.89 -10.92 -2.62
N PHE A 70 14.34 -11.73 -1.66
CA PHE A 70 14.29 -11.37 -0.25
C PHE A 70 15.11 -10.13 0.06
N GLN A 71 16.29 -9.97 -0.55
CA GLN A 71 17.12 -8.77 -0.40
C GLN A 71 16.41 -7.52 -0.94
N LYS A 72 15.70 -7.61 -2.07
CA LYS A 72 14.88 -6.51 -2.58
C LYS A 72 13.72 -6.15 -1.65
N MET A 73 13.07 -7.15 -1.05
CA MET A 73 11.92 -6.93 -0.15
C MET A 73 12.32 -6.27 1.18
N ILE A 74 13.53 -6.57 1.69
CA ILE A 74 14.01 -5.97 2.93
C ILE A 74 14.67 -4.61 2.72
N ASP A 75 15.06 -4.25 1.49
CA ASP A 75 15.69 -2.97 1.19
C ASP A 75 14.79 -1.81 1.68
N PRO A 76 15.24 -0.96 2.61
CA PRO A 76 14.45 0.16 3.10
C PRO A 76 14.06 1.15 1.99
N ALA A 77 14.80 1.22 0.88
CA ALA A 77 14.46 2.07 -0.25
C ALA A 77 13.18 1.63 -0.98
N SER A 78 12.85 0.33 -0.93
CA SER A 78 11.63 -0.23 -1.54
C SER A 78 10.33 0.26 -0.88
N LEU A 79 10.39 0.70 0.39
CA LEU A 79 9.21 1.10 1.16
C LEU A 79 8.78 2.57 0.94
N SER A 80 9.63 3.40 0.32
CA SER A 80 9.39 4.85 0.27
C SER A 80 8.19 5.26 -0.58
N LEU A 81 7.78 4.43 -1.54
CA LEU A 81 6.61 4.68 -2.38
C LEU A 81 5.28 4.51 -1.63
N ALA A 82 5.21 3.59 -0.66
CA ALA A 82 3.98 3.33 0.09
C ALA A 82 3.68 4.43 1.12
N THR A 83 4.71 4.97 1.79
CA THR A 83 4.54 6.03 2.79
C THR A 83 4.20 7.39 2.16
N THR A 84 4.61 7.61 0.90
CA THR A 84 4.31 8.87 0.19
C THR A 84 2.80 8.99 -0.11
N LEU A 85 2.11 7.87 -0.34
CA LEU A 85 0.64 7.87 -0.51
C LEU A 85 -0.13 8.06 0.81
N THR A 86 0.50 7.78 1.96
CA THR A 86 -0.10 8.01 3.29
C THR A 86 0.02 9.48 3.73
N LEU A 87 0.91 10.28 3.13
CA LEU A 87 1.12 11.70 3.46
C LEU A 87 0.54 12.68 2.43
N SER A 88 -0.36 12.24 1.55
CA SER A 88 -1.15 13.14 0.69
C SER A 88 -2.54 13.43 1.30
N ALA A 89 -2.63 13.60 2.61
CA ALA A 89 -3.77 14.28 3.21
C ALA A 89 -3.56 15.80 2.98
N PRO A 90 -4.50 16.52 2.34
CA PRO A 90 -4.33 17.95 2.09
C PRO A 90 -4.23 18.69 3.43
N PRO A 91 -3.37 19.73 3.54
CA PRO A 91 -3.27 20.51 4.75
C PRO A 91 -4.64 21.12 5.05
N ARG A 92 -5.15 20.88 6.27
CA ARG A 92 -6.32 21.61 6.79
C ARG A 92 -5.99 23.09 6.73
N GLN A 93 -6.47 23.79 5.70
CA GLN A 93 -6.47 25.25 5.67
C GLN A 93 -7.40 25.70 6.80
N ARG A 94 -6.78 26.38 7.77
CA ARG A 94 -7.47 27.21 8.75
C ARG A 94 -7.88 28.52 8.11
#